data_AF-A0A139HCS9-F1
#
_entry.id   AF-A0A139HCS9-F1
#
_cell.length_a   1.000
_cell.length_b   1.000
_cell.length_c   1.000
_cell.angle_alpha   90.00
_cell.angle_beta   90.00
_cell.angle_gamma   90.00
#
_symmetry.space_group_name_H-M   'P 1'
#
loop_
_entity.id
_entity.type
_entity.pdbx_description
1 polymer ?
#
loop_
_entity_poly.entity_id
_entity_poly.type
_entity_poly.pdbx_seq_one_letter_code
_entity_poly.pdbx_strand_id
1 'polypeptide(L)'
;MAKEISSAVPEGTKQQIADTLVSASFVLHSGGKTVTEFAKVVVGDSKVDASIEHRKEDEKMIGANGAFGEAGACTSLARAYAMLLDQGERDNAEELKKIALGRFLKEHFTGEVDKVRSGW
;
A
#
# COMPACT_ATOMS: atom_id res chain seq x y z
N MET A 1 -13.87 -3.84 -9.28
CA MET A 1 -13.39 -2.45 -9.38
C MET A 1 -13.19 -1.95 -7.96
N ALA A 2 -12.08 -1.27 -7.68
CA ALA A 2 -11.82 -0.70 -6.36
C ALA A 2 -12.93 0.30 -5.97
N LYS A 3 -13.22 0.38 -4.69
CA LYS A 3 -14.23 1.27 -4.10
C LYS A 3 -13.75 1.76 -2.74
N GLU A 4 -14.35 2.83 -2.26
CA GLU A 4 -14.05 3.36 -0.94
C GLU A 4 -14.33 2.31 0.14
N ILE A 5 -13.40 2.16 1.09
CA ILE A 5 -13.53 1.21 2.20
C ILE A 5 -14.65 1.65 3.14
N SER A 6 -15.28 0.66 3.78
CA SER A 6 -16.41 0.86 4.66
C SER A 6 -16.16 1.96 5.70
N SER A 7 -17.17 2.80 5.94
CA SER A 7 -17.14 3.80 7.00
C SER A 7 -17.00 3.18 8.40
N ALA A 8 -17.27 1.88 8.55
CA ALA A 8 -17.07 1.13 9.78
C ALA A 8 -15.59 0.81 10.08
N VAL A 9 -14.69 0.91 9.09
CA VAL A 9 -13.25 0.74 9.31
C VAL A 9 -12.73 1.91 10.16
N PRO A 10 -11.97 1.66 11.24
CA PRO A 10 -11.41 2.73 12.07
C PRO A 10 -10.51 3.68 11.27
N GLU A 11 -10.63 4.99 11.51
CA GLU A 11 -9.85 6.01 10.77
C GLU A 11 -8.33 5.79 10.88
N GLY A 12 -7.84 5.33 12.05
CA GLY A 12 -6.43 4.98 12.21
C GLY A 12 -5.99 3.85 11.26
N THR A 13 -6.85 2.85 11.04
CA THR A 13 -6.59 1.77 10.08
C THR A 13 -6.63 2.27 8.64
N LYS A 14 -7.56 3.17 8.30
CA LYS A 14 -7.59 3.80 6.96
C LYS A 14 -6.31 4.57 6.69
N GLN A 15 -5.82 5.32 7.69
CA GLN A 15 -4.56 6.07 7.58
C GLN A 15 -3.36 5.12 7.41
N GLN A 16 -3.29 4.03 8.17
CA GLN A 16 -2.23 3.02 8.02
C GLN A 16 -2.22 2.38 6.64
N ILE A 17 -3.39 2.09 6.07
CA ILE A 17 -3.52 1.59 4.69
C ILE A 17 -3.00 2.64 3.70
N ALA A 18 -3.37 3.91 3.88
CA ALA A 18 -2.91 5.01 3.04
C ALA A 18 -1.38 5.16 3.06
N ASP A 19 -0.79 5.23 4.26
CA ASP A 19 0.66 5.39 4.46
C ASP A 19 1.43 4.22 3.84
N THR A 20 0.91 3.00 3.98
CA THR A 20 1.53 1.79 3.43
C THR A 20 1.51 1.78 1.91
N LEU A 21 0.37 2.16 1.29
CA LEU A 21 0.26 2.25 -0.17
C LEU A 21 1.14 3.38 -0.74
N VAL A 22 1.20 4.53 -0.07
CA VAL A 22 2.08 5.64 -0.46
C VAL A 22 3.56 5.27 -0.33
N SER A 23 3.93 4.52 0.71
CA SER A 23 5.28 3.99 0.83
C SER A 23 5.65 3.11 -0.37
N ALA A 24 4.75 2.20 -0.78
CA ALA A 24 4.97 1.40 -1.99
C ALA A 24 5.06 2.26 -3.25
N SER A 25 4.22 3.30 -3.38
CA SER A 25 4.16 4.12 -4.59
C SER A 25 5.41 4.95 -4.81
N PHE A 26 6.04 5.46 -3.75
CA PHE A 26 7.27 6.24 -3.84
C PHE A 26 8.47 5.39 -4.28
N VAL A 27 8.47 4.11 -3.92
CA VAL A 27 9.53 3.17 -4.28
C VAL A 27 9.35 2.64 -5.71
N LEU A 28 8.11 2.54 -6.17
CA LEU A 28 7.79 2.04 -7.51
C LEU A 28 7.90 3.16 -8.56
N HIS A 29 9.03 3.24 -9.26
CA HIS A 29 9.25 4.23 -10.33
C HIS A 29 8.13 4.28 -11.38
N SER A 30 7.85 3.18 -12.08
CA SER A 30 6.84 3.13 -13.16
C SER A 30 5.47 2.60 -12.72
N GLY A 31 5.35 2.12 -11.48
CA GLY A 31 4.10 1.56 -10.91
C GLY A 31 3.45 2.43 -9.83
N GLY A 32 4.16 3.46 -9.35
CA GLY A 32 3.71 4.26 -8.22
C GLY A 32 2.41 5.00 -8.48
N LYS A 33 2.22 5.53 -9.69
CA LYS A 33 0.98 6.23 -10.05
C LYS A 33 -0.26 5.35 -9.87
N THR A 34 -0.22 4.11 -10.36
CA THR A 34 -1.34 3.16 -10.23
C THR A 34 -1.66 2.85 -8.78
N VAL A 35 -0.63 2.69 -7.92
CA VAL A 35 -0.81 2.45 -6.48
C VAL A 35 -1.42 3.67 -5.79
N THR A 36 -0.95 4.89 -6.13
CA THR A 36 -1.51 6.14 -5.59
C THR A 36 -2.96 6.36 -6.03
N GLU A 37 -3.29 6.11 -7.29
CA GLU A 37 -4.67 6.21 -7.80
C GLU A 37 -5.59 5.19 -7.12
N PHE A 38 -5.12 3.95 -6.94
CA PHE A 38 -5.83 2.95 -6.15
C PHE A 38 -6.05 3.40 -4.71
N ALA A 39 -5.01 3.91 -4.04
CA ALA A 39 -5.12 4.42 -2.68
C ALA A 39 -6.19 5.52 -2.58
N LYS A 40 -6.20 6.47 -3.52
CA LYS A 40 -7.18 7.56 -3.56
C LYS A 40 -8.62 7.06 -3.65
N VAL A 41 -8.87 6.05 -4.49
CA VAL A 41 -10.19 5.42 -4.60
C VAL A 41 -10.61 4.71 -3.31
N VAL A 42 -9.66 4.07 -2.62
CA VAL A 42 -9.93 3.16 -1.49
C VAL A 42 -10.02 3.90 -0.16
N VAL A 43 -9.14 4.85 0.11
CA VAL A 43 -9.07 5.58 1.39
C VAL A 43 -9.48 7.06 1.31
N GLY A 44 -9.62 7.60 0.09
CA GLY A 44 -9.95 9.00 -0.17
C GLY A 44 -8.74 9.92 -0.39
N ASP A 45 -8.93 10.93 -1.24
CA ASP A 45 -7.87 11.85 -1.69
C ASP A 45 -7.13 12.54 -0.55
N SER A 46 -7.86 13.10 0.43
CA SER A 46 -7.27 13.89 1.51
C SER A 46 -6.30 13.10 2.37
N LYS A 47 -6.58 11.82 2.63
CA LYS A 47 -5.70 10.94 3.42
C LYS A 47 -4.44 10.60 2.64
N VAL A 48 -4.58 10.29 1.35
CA VAL A 48 -3.44 9.98 0.49
C VAL A 48 -2.53 11.19 0.33
N ASP A 49 -3.10 12.38 0.12
CA ASP A 49 -2.31 13.61 -0.05
C ASP A 49 -1.53 13.92 1.24
N ALA A 50 -2.14 13.77 2.42
CA ALA A 50 -1.43 13.89 3.71
C ALA A 50 -0.29 12.86 3.87
N SER A 51 -0.53 11.60 3.52
CA SER A 51 0.52 10.56 3.53
C SER A 51 1.67 10.88 2.58
N ILE A 52 1.38 11.44 1.40
CA ILE A 52 2.37 11.88 0.41
C ILE A 52 3.22 13.02 0.97
N GLU A 53 2.60 13.99 1.65
CA GLU A 53 3.31 15.11 2.27
C GLU A 53 4.24 14.63 3.38
N HIS A 54 3.74 13.83 4.33
CA HIS A 54 4.57 13.21 5.37
C HIS A 54 5.73 12.41 4.78
N ARG A 55 5.48 11.61 3.74
CA ARG A 55 6.53 10.81 3.11
C ARG A 55 7.62 11.67 2.45
N LYS A 56 7.25 12.78 1.82
CA LYS A 56 8.22 13.73 1.25
C LYS A 56 9.07 14.41 2.33
N GLU A 57 8.49 14.69 3.50
CA GLU A 57 9.22 15.24 4.64
C GLU A 57 10.22 14.22 5.19
N ASP A 58 9.81 12.96 5.35
CA ASP A 58 10.69 11.87 5.78
C ASP A 58 11.88 11.68 4.82
N GLU A 59 11.65 11.70 3.51
CA GLU A 59 12.72 11.54 2.51
C GLU A 59 13.73 12.69 2.53
N LYS A 60 13.27 13.91 2.84
CA LYS A 60 14.18 15.07 3.04
C LYS A 60 15.03 14.93 4.29
N MET A 61 14.49 14.33 5.36
CA MET A 61 15.19 14.18 6.64
C MET A 61 16.18 13.00 6.67
N ILE A 62 15.83 11.89 6.02
CA ILE A 62 16.59 10.63 6.10
C ILE A 62 17.54 10.46 4.89
N GLY A 63 17.30 11.19 3.80
CA GLY A 63 18.00 11.03 2.52
C GLY A 63 17.47 9.84 1.74
N ALA A 64 17.53 9.92 0.40
CA ALA A 64 16.91 8.96 -0.54
C ALA A 64 17.39 7.49 -0.42
N ASN A 65 18.39 7.20 0.42
CA ASN A 65 18.96 5.86 0.61
C ASN A 65 18.19 4.98 1.62
N GLY A 66 17.10 5.48 2.24
CA GLY A 66 16.29 4.71 3.19
C GLY A 66 15.20 3.83 2.56
N ALA A 67 15.01 3.87 1.24
CA ALA A 67 14.00 3.06 0.56
C ALA A 67 14.53 1.64 0.32
N PHE A 68 13.84 0.63 0.88
CA PHE A 68 14.15 -0.81 0.76
C PHE A 68 14.06 -1.39 -0.67
N GLY A 69 14.17 -0.55 -1.71
CA GLY A 69 14.05 -0.94 -3.11
C GLY A 69 12.73 -1.64 -3.42
N GLU A 70 12.63 -2.26 -4.58
CA GLU A 70 11.37 -2.91 -5.02
C GLU A 70 10.88 -4.01 -4.07
N ALA A 71 11.76 -4.65 -3.30
CA ALA A 71 11.39 -5.61 -2.26
C ALA A 71 10.56 -4.95 -1.15
N GLY A 72 10.94 -3.74 -0.72
CA GLY A 72 10.17 -2.93 0.22
C GLY A 72 8.79 -2.55 -0.33
N ALA A 73 8.70 -2.23 -1.62
CA ALA A 73 7.41 -1.96 -2.25
C ALA A 73 6.51 -3.21 -2.26
N CYS A 74 7.06 -4.38 -2.59
CA CYS A 74 6.31 -5.64 -2.56
C CYS A 74 5.76 -5.92 -1.15
N THR A 75 6.61 -5.76 -0.13
CA THR A 75 6.26 -5.93 1.28
C THR A 75 5.13 -4.97 1.70
N SER A 76 5.24 -3.69 1.34
CA SER A 76 4.20 -2.69 1.63
C SER A 76 2.87 -3.04 0.95
N LEU A 77 2.88 -3.43 -0.33
CA LEU A 77 1.66 -3.89 -1.01
C LEU A 77 1.06 -5.13 -0.35
N ALA A 78 1.89 -6.09 0.08
CA ALA A 78 1.45 -7.28 0.80
C ALA A 78 0.82 -6.93 2.15
N ARG A 79 1.35 -5.93 2.85
CA ARG A 79 0.79 -5.42 4.11
C ARG A 79 -0.54 -4.72 3.92
N ALA A 80 -0.65 -3.85 2.92
CA ALA A 80 -1.92 -3.22 2.58
C ALA A 80 -2.98 -4.27 2.16
N TYR A 81 -2.57 -5.31 1.41
CA TYR A 81 -3.44 -6.43 1.06
C TYR A 81 -3.97 -7.17 2.29
N ALA A 82 -3.09 -7.52 3.23
CA ALA A 82 -3.48 -8.19 4.48
C ALA A 82 -4.45 -7.32 5.30
N MET A 83 -4.14 -6.02 5.47
CA MET A 83 -5.01 -5.09 6.21
C MET A 83 -6.40 -4.99 5.58
N LEU A 84 -6.51 -4.91 4.25
CA LEU A 84 -7.80 -4.90 3.56
C LEU A 84 -8.59 -6.19 3.84
N LEU A 85 -7.94 -7.36 3.81
CA LEU A 85 -8.60 -8.63 4.15
C LEU A 85 -9.08 -8.66 5.60
N ASP A 86 -8.27 -8.18 6.54
CA ASP A 86 -8.60 -8.14 7.97
C ASP A 86 -9.82 -7.25 8.25
N GLN A 87 -10.00 -6.19 7.46
CA GLN A 87 -11.17 -5.30 7.52
C GLN A 87 -12.39 -5.83 6.72
N GLY A 88 -12.28 -6.99 6.07
CA GLY A 88 -13.35 -7.56 5.25
C GLY A 88 -13.49 -6.93 3.85
N GLU A 89 -12.54 -6.08 3.44
CA GLU A 89 -12.51 -5.35 2.17
C GLU A 89 -11.97 -6.21 1.01
N ARG A 90 -12.60 -7.37 0.78
CA ARG A 90 -12.11 -8.40 -0.16
C ARG A 90 -12.00 -7.91 -1.61
N ASP A 91 -12.96 -7.13 -2.08
CA ASP A 91 -12.94 -6.60 -3.46
C ASP A 91 -11.74 -5.69 -3.70
N ASN A 92 -11.44 -4.84 -2.71
CA ASN A 92 -10.31 -3.93 -2.73
C ASN A 92 -8.99 -4.70 -2.60
N ALA A 93 -8.93 -5.71 -1.75
CA ALA A 93 -7.77 -6.59 -1.61
C ALA A 93 -7.46 -7.31 -2.93
N GLU A 94 -8.45 -7.90 -3.59
CA GLU A 94 -8.22 -8.60 -4.87
C GLU A 94 -7.81 -7.65 -6.00
N GLU A 95 -8.28 -6.41 -5.99
CA GLU A 95 -7.81 -5.40 -6.95
C GLU A 95 -6.35 -4.98 -6.67
N LEU A 96 -5.99 -4.77 -5.40
CA LEU A 96 -4.61 -4.49 -5.00
C LEU A 96 -3.66 -5.63 -5.39
N LYS A 97 -4.12 -6.87 -5.23
CA LYS A 97 -3.37 -8.06 -5.65
C LYS A 97 -3.13 -8.06 -7.16
N LYS A 98 -4.10 -7.67 -7.99
CA LYS A 98 -3.86 -7.54 -9.45
C LYS A 98 -2.81 -6.48 -9.76
N ILE A 99 -2.85 -5.34 -9.06
CA ILE A 99 -1.82 -4.29 -9.19
C ILE A 99 -0.44 -4.86 -8.84
N ALA A 100 -0.33 -5.54 -7.71
CA ALA A 100 0.93 -6.17 -7.28
C ALA A 100 1.42 -7.23 -8.27
N LEU A 101 0.54 -8.10 -8.77
CA LEU A 101 0.87 -9.14 -9.75
C LEU A 101 1.16 -8.60 -11.16
N GLY A 102 0.77 -7.36 -11.45
CA GLY A 102 1.22 -6.63 -12.64
C GLY A 102 2.69 -6.21 -12.57
N ARG A 103 3.30 -6.25 -11.38
CA ARG A 103 4.70 -5.84 -11.14
C ARG A 103 5.60 -6.96 -10.63
N PHE A 104 5.09 -7.81 -9.75
CA PHE A 104 5.86 -8.81 -9.03
C PHE A 104 5.43 -10.22 -9.43
N LEU A 105 6.38 -11.16 -9.36
CA LEU A 105 6.08 -12.58 -9.51
C LEU A 105 5.11 -13.02 -8.41
N LYS A 106 4.17 -13.90 -8.76
CA LYS A 106 3.12 -14.37 -7.86
C LYS A 106 3.71 -14.99 -6.60
N GLU A 107 4.70 -15.87 -6.75
CA GLU A 107 5.34 -16.57 -5.64
C GLU A 107 6.00 -15.60 -4.66
N HIS A 108 6.62 -14.53 -5.18
CA HIS A 108 7.25 -13.51 -4.36
C HIS A 108 6.20 -12.71 -3.57
N PHE A 109 5.16 -12.23 -4.25
CA PHE A 109 4.10 -11.48 -3.57
C PHE A 109 3.37 -12.33 -2.52
N THR A 110 3.05 -13.59 -2.83
CA THR A 110 2.43 -14.50 -1.85
C THR A 110 3.34 -14.77 -0.67
N GLY A 111 4.65 -14.95 -0.92
CA GLY A 111 5.63 -15.11 0.16
C GLY A 111 5.70 -13.91 1.10
N GLU A 112 5.62 -12.69 0.57
CA GLU A 112 5.56 -11.47 1.39
C GLU A 112 4.24 -11.37 2.18
N VAL A 113 3.11 -11.75 1.59
CA VAL A 113 1.82 -11.80 2.31
C VAL A 113 1.90 -12.78 3.49
N ASP A 114 2.49 -13.96 3.29
CA ASP A 114 2.63 -14.95 4.35
C ASP A 114 3.56 -14.46 5.48
N LYS A 115 4.68 -13.81 5.14
CA LYS A 115 5.59 -13.19 6.12
C LYS A 115 4.87 -12.13 6.96
N VAL A 116 4.21 -11.17 6.31
CA VAL A 116 3.50 -10.10 7.00
C VAL A 116 2.44 -10.66 7.94
N ARG A 117 1.67 -11.66 7.51
CA ARG A 117 0.64 -12.29 8.34
C ARG A 117 1.21 -13.11 9.48
N SER A 118 2.43 -13.59 9.36
CA SER A 118 3.17 -14.26 10.46
C SER A 118 3.81 -13.29 11.45
N GLY A 119 3.74 -11.97 11.20
CA GLY A 119 4.34 -10.94 12.06
C GLY A 119 5.83 -10.66 11.79
N TRP A 120 6.34 -11.13 10.64
CA TRP A 120 7.70 -10.88 10.16
C TRP A 120 7.73 -9.75 9.13
#